data_AF-A0A7J6RVB9-F1
#
_entry.id   AF-A0A7J6RVB9-F1
#
_cell.length_a   1.000
_cell.length_b   1.000
_cell.length_c   1.000
_cell.angle_alpha   90.00
_cell.angle_beta   90.00
_cell.angle_gamma   90.00
#
_symmetry.space_group_name_H-M   'P 1'
#
loop_
_entity.id
_entity.type
_entity.pdbx_description
1 polymer ?
#
loop_
_entity_poly.entity_id
_entity_poly.type
_entity_poly.pdbx_seq_one_letter_code
_entity_poly.pdbx_strand_id
1 'polypeptide(L)'
;MSTPAHWFKEQQRIRSKIITTEPPYQCEYVGGLDITSDPTFKEDFCVAGLVIMQLSSQSTVYEDYISVDLSQPYVPGFLAFRECQPMLQLIERVPPDQRLDLIMVDGNGLLHPRRCGAACHLGVLADIPCIGVAKNYYCSIPATPSRDDVKDRARRELRKMGDHFLIEDANDGFVYGAAVKSSDKSTNPIYVSIGHRMSLQSSIDVCLRSCSNQSRMPAAEDSAQHLSESLGQPLDRCVVALRRCHGDVEAAAAYLMEFMDLPDEFWLNQSLDDDVDMGASPTNRASSEEPKADDETMEYIMSDPDTAAAANEDPEIAKVLRESMEDAEGEENVKQPSSSKNAEKAPEESEMKPAEFDRFTTSEEVDEEGLKNINDYCNDMGTNFVDPSFPPLNKSL
;
A
#
# COMPACT_ATOMS: atom_id res chain seq x y z
N MET A 1 -4.07 20.74 11.52
CA MET A 1 -4.37 19.52 10.74
C MET A 1 -5.87 19.52 10.46
N SER A 2 -6.29 19.04 9.30
CA SER A 2 -7.72 18.85 9.00
C SER A 2 -8.29 17.76 9.90
N THR A 3 -9.50 17.95 10.41
CA THR A 3 -10.14 17.02 11.36
C THR A 3 -11.02 16.00 10.63
N PRO A 4 -11.35 14.84 11.23
CA PRO A 4 -12.26 13.87 10.63
C PRO A 4 -13.63 14.44 10.24
N ALA A 5 -14.13 15.42 11.00
CA ALA A 5 -15.36 16.15 10.64
C ALA A 5 -15.23 16.95 9.33
N HIS A 6 -14.06 17.57 9.10
CA HIS A 6 -13.76 18.23 7.84
C HIS A 6 -13.67 17.21 6.69
N TRP A 7 -12.98 16.10 6.89
CA TRP A 7 -12.85 15.03 5.91
C TRP A 7 -14.18 14.42 5.51
N PHE A 8 -15.09 14.23 6.46
CA PHE A 8 -16.43 13.75 6.17
C PHE A 8 -17.19 14.70 5.23
N LYS A 9 -17.19 16.01 5.55
CA LYS A 9 -17.81 17.03 4.68
C LYS A 9 -17.19 17.05 3.29
N GLU A 10 -15.88 16.87 3.21
CA GLU A 10 -15.15 16.84 1.95
C GLU A 10 -15.47 15.59 1.11
N GLN A 11 -15.58 14.41 1.73
CA GLN A 11 -16.06 13.20 1.04
C GLN A 11 -17.46 13.38 0.46
N GLN A 12 -18.38 14.04 1.19
CA GLN A 12 -19.71 14.33 0.66
C GLN A 12 -19.67 15.32 -0.51
N ARG A 13 -18.79 16.34 -0.43
CA ARG A 13 -18.54 17.27 -1.53
C ARG A 13 -18.00 16.55 -2.77
N ILE A 14 -17.04 15.63 -2.60
CA ILE A 14 -16.45 14.84 -3.68
C ILE A 14 -17.47 13.89 -4.27
N ARG A 15 -18.23 13.17 -3.42
CA ARG A 15 -19.30 12.26 -3.84
C ARG A 15 -20.27 12.92 -4.81
N SER A 16 -20.65 14.17 -4.54
CA SER A 16 -21.58 14.93 -5.41
C SER A 16 -21.03 15.23 -6.81
N LYS A 17 -19.73 15.08 -7.02
CA LYS A 17 -19.03 15.32 -8.29
C LYS A 17 -18.66 14.05 -9.03
N ILE A 18 -18.94 12.87 -8.47
CA ILE A 18 -18.64 11.59 -9.13
C ILE A 18 -19.52 11.44 -10.37
N ILE A 19 -18.89 11.15 -11.50
CA ILE A 19 -19.58 10.83 -12.75
C ILE A 19 -19.50 9.32 -12.97
N THR A 20 -20.63 8.67 -13.17
CA THR A 20 -20.73 7.20 -13.32
C THR A 20 -20.88 6.74 -14.77
N THR A 21 -20.47 7.59 -15.70
CA THR A 21 -20.50 7.37 -17.14
C THR A 21 -19.22 7.88 -17.76
N GLU A 22 -18.68 7.12 -18.70
CA GLU A 22 -17.48 7.50 -19.45
C GLU A 22 -17.77 8.54 -20.55
N PRO A 23 -16.81 9.44 -20.82
CA PRO A 23 -16.80 10.19 -22.08
C PRO A 23 -16.67 9.26 -23.29
N PRO A 24 -16.95 9.73 -24.52
CA PRO A 24 -16.73 8.93 -25.73
C PRO A 24 -15.22 8.86 -26.05
N TYR A 25 -14.53 7.90 -25.45
CA TYR A 25 -13.11 7.63 -25.72
C TYR A 25 -12.81 6.12 -25.69
N GLN A 26 -11.70 5.73 -26.30
CA GLN A 26 -11.17 4.38 -26.20
C GLN A 26 -10.03 4.38 -25.19
N CYS A 27 -10.26 3.74 -24.04
CA CYS A 27 -9.24 3.55 -23.02
C CYS A 27 -8.16 2.59 -23.53
N GLU A 28 -6.93 3.10 -23.61
CA GLU A 28 -5.76 2.36 -24.09
C GLU A 28 -4.55 2.50 -23.16
N TYR A 29 -4.39 3.64 -22.48
CA TYR A 29 -3.29 3.88 -21.56
C TYR A 29 -3.81 3.97 -20.12
N VAL A 30 -3.45 3.01 -19.29
CA VAL A 30 -3.92 2.88 -17.91
C VAL A 30 -2.78 3.11 -16.93
N GLY A 31 -2.99 3.99 -15.97
CA GLY A 31 -2.09 4.22 -14.83
C GLY A 31 -2.42 3.27 -13.69
N GLY A 32 -1.42 2.70 -13.03
CA GLY A 32 -1.53 2.14 -11.69
C GLY A 32 -0.83 3.08 -10.70
N LEU A 33 -1.41 3.23 -9.51
CA LEU A 33 -0.81 3.98 -8.41
C LEU A 33 -0.83 3.12 -7.16
N ASP A 34 0.29 3.09 -6.47
CA ASP A 34 0.44 2.44 -5.18
C ASP A 34 1.31 3.30 -4.26
N ILE A 35 1.11 3.15 -2.95
CA ILE A 35 1.94 3.78 -1.93
C ILE A 35 2.30 2.76 -0.87
N THR A 36 3.59 2.60 -0.64
CA THR A 36 4.12 1.67 0.35
C THR A 36 4.70 2.47 1.52
N SER A 37 4.26 2.13 2.73
CA SER A 37 4.89 2.59 3.97
C SER A 37 5.98 1.61 4.38
N ASP A 38 7.14 2.12 4.81
CA ASP A 38 8.16 1.29 5.43
C ASP A 38 7.89 1.23 6.95
N PRO A 39 7.59 0.04 7.52
CA PRO A 39 7.37 -0.11 8.96
C PRO A 39 8.67 0.01 9.78
N THR A 40 9.84 -0.07 9.13
CA THR A 40 11.17 -0.01 9.75
C THR A 40 11.66 1.44 9.87
N PHE A 41 11.25 2.31 8.94
CA PHE A 41 11.41 3.75 9.05
C PHE A 41 10.28 4.36 9.90
N LYS A 42 10.40 5.67 10.18
CA LYS A 42 9.33 6.43 10.85
C LYS A 42 7.99 6.14 10.14
N GLU A 43 6.92 5.84 10.88
CA GLU A 43 5.59 5.41 10.38
C GLU A 43 4.97 6.32 9.29
N ASP A 44 5.51 7.52 9.11
CA ASP A 44 5.08 8.51 8.15
C ASP A 44 5.84 8.45 6.81
N PHE A 45 7.01 7.81 6.74
CA PHE A 45 7.78 7.73 5.49
C PHE A 45 7.16 6.71 4.53
N CYS A 46 6.90 7.15 3.31
CA CYS A 46 6.29 6.32 2.27
C CYS A 46 6.91 6.60 0.89
N VAL A 47 6.82 5.61 0.02
CA VAL A 47 7.15 5.75 -1.40
C VAL A 47 5.88 5.53 -2.21
N ALA A 48 5.52 6.51 -3.03
CA ALA A 48 4.43 6.38 -3.99
C ALA A 48 5.01 6.12 -5.39
N GLY A 49 4.42 5.17 -6.12
CA GLY A 49 4.80 4.80 -7.47
C GLY A 49 3.64 4.98 -8.46
N LEU A 50 3.94 5.48 -9.66
CA LEU A 50 3.03 5.59 -10.79
C LEU A 50 3.60 4.81 -11.97
N VAL A 51 2.82 3.91 -12.54
CA VAL A 51 3.15 3.20 -13.78
C VAL A 51 2.05 3.40 -14.79
N ILE A 52 2.37 3.83 -16.02
CA ILE A 52 1.41 3.89 -17.13
C ILE A 52 1.71 2.75 -18.10
N MET A 53 0.69 1.98 -18.41
CA MET A 53 0.75 0.81 -19.27
C MET A 53 -0.16 0.98 -20.48
N GLN A 54 0.29 0.49 -21.63
CA GLN A 54 -0.55 0.34 -22.82
C GLN A 54 -1.29 -1.01 -22.78
N LEU A 55 -2.63 -1.00 -22.84
CA LEU A 55 -3.48 -2.18 -22.68
C LEU A 55 -3.29 -3.22 -23.79
N SER A 56 -3.11 -2.81 -25.05
CA SER A 56 -2.98 -3.77 -26.17
C SER A 56 -1.68 -4.58 -26.13
N SER A 57 -0.59 -3.99 -25.66
CA SER A 57 0.72 -4.64 -25.56
C SER A 57 1.06 -5.13 -24.16
N GLN A 58 0.33 -4.68 -23.13
CA GLN A 58 0.66 -4.84 -21.72
C GLN A 58 2.08 -4.33 -21.36
N SER A 59 2.58 -3.34 -22.10
CA SER A 59 3.91 -2.76 -21.88
C SER A 59 3.83 -1.47 -21.07
N THR A 60 4.70 -1.33 -20.07
CA THR A 60 4.96 -0.06 -19.40
C THR A 60 5.53 0.94 -20.39
N VAL A 61 4.94 2.15 -20.42
CA VAL A 61 5.37 3.26 -21.28
C VAL A 61 5.88 4.45 -20.49
N TYR A 62 5.58 4.50 -19.19
CA TYR A 62 6.04 5.54 -18.27
C TYR A 62 6.03 5.00 -16.84
N GLU A 63 7.01 5.43 -16.05
CA GLU A 63 7.12 5.16 -14.62
C GLU A 63 7.68 6.41 -13.92
N ASP A 64 7.18 6.70 -12.73
CA ASP A 64 7.71 7.75 -11.86
C ASP A 64 7.41 7.40 -10.39
N TYR A 65 8.17 7.99 -9.48
CA TYR A 65 7.99 7.80 -8.05
C TYR A 65 8.35 9.05 -7.27
N ILE A 66 7.86 9.09 -6.03
CA ILE A 66 8.23 10.09 -5.02
C ILE A 66 8.35 9.44 -3.65
N SER A 67 9.31 9.89 -2.86
CA SER A 67 9.38 9.63 -1.43
C SER A 67 8.73 10.79 -0.68
N VAL A 68 7.86 10.48 0.27
CA VAL A 68 7.07 11.48 1.00
C VAL A 68 6.97 11.11 2.47
N ASP A 69 6.99 12.13 3.33
CA ASP A 69 6.56 11.98 4.71
C ASP A 69 5.07 12.37 4.80
N LEU A 70 4.24 11.40 5.17
CA LEU A 70 2.80 11.59 5.32
C LEU A 70 2.52 12.41 6.58
N SER A 71 1.71 13.44 6.42
CA SER A 71 1.40 14.39 7.51
C SER A 71 0.10 14.11 8.23
N GLN A 72 -0.71 13.17 7.73
CA GLN A 72 -2.01 12.83 8.31
C GLN A 72 -1.96 11.45 8.95
N PRO A 73 -2.57 11.26 10.14
CA PRO A 73 -2.67 9.95 10.75
C PRO A 73 -3.54 9.03 9.91
N TYR A 74 -3.34 7.73 10.07
CA TYR A 74 -4.22 6.74 9.48
C TYR A 74 -5.55 6.71 10.24
N VAL A 75 -6.66 6.95 9.55
CA VAL A 75 -8.01 6.83 10.11
C VAL A 75 -8.87 5.98 9.16
N PRO A 76 -9.42 4.85 9.62
CA PRO A 76 -10.25 3.97 8.80
C PRO A 76 -11.39 4.71 8.08
N GLY A 77 -11.51 4.49 6.77
CA GLY A 77 -12.48 5.18 5.92
C GLY A 77 -12.10 6.60 5.49
N PHE A 78 -10.89 7.06 5.83
CA PHE A 78 -10.30 8.34 5.41
C PHE A 78 -8.91 8.21 4.76
N LEU A 79 -8.51 6.98 4.37
CA LEU A 79 -7.22 6.71 3.74
C LEU A 79 -6.87 7.65 2.57
N ALA A 80 -7.88 8.02 1.78
CA ALA A 80 -7.74 8.96 0.67
C ALA A 80 -7.06 10.29 1.06
N PHE A 81 -7.28 10.80 2.27
CA PHE A 81 -6.68 12.07 2.73
C PHE A 81 -5.18 11.96 3.03
N ARG A 82 -4.71 10.73 3.26
CA ARG A 82 -3.31 10.40 3.49
C ARG A 82 -2.59 10.14 2.15
N GLU A 83 -3.22 9.43 1.23
CA GLU A 83 -2.55 8.91 0.03
C GLU A 83 -2.78 9.69 -1.27
N CYS A 84 -3.93 10.37 -1.42
CA CYS A 84 -4.25 11.03 -2.70
C CYS A 84 -3.31 12.19 -3.02
N GLN A 85 -2.75 12.88 -2.02
CA GLN A 85 -1.85 14.02 -2.25
C GLN A 85 -0.54 13.60 -2.94
N PRO A 86 0.22 12.61 -2.42
CA PRO A 86 1.37 12.05 -3.13
C PRO A 86 1.01 11.54 -4.54
N MET A 87 -0.12 10.85 -4.68
CA MET A 87 -0.59 10.35 -5.98
C MET A 87 -0.88 11.47 -6.99
N LEU A 88 -1.48 12.57 -6.55
CA LEU A 88 -1.73 13.75 -7.39
C LEU A 88 -0.43 14.39 -7.88
N GLN A 89 0.60 14.48 -7.03
CA GLN A 89 1.91 15.00 -7.42
C GLN A 89 2.54 14.15 -8.54
N LEU A 90 2.40 12.83 -8.49
CA LEU A 90 2.87 11.95 -9.56
C LEU A 90 2.09 12.19 -10.86
N ILE A 91 0.76 12.31 -10.78
CA ILE A 91 -0.08 12.61 -11.94
C ILE A 91 0.32 13.95 -12.58
N GLU A 92 0.60 14.98 -11.78
CA GLU A 92 1.04 16.30 -12.26
C GLU A 92 2.42 16.28 -12.94
N ARG A 93 3.26 15.29 -12.61
CA ARG A 93 4.59 15.09 -13.24
C ARG A 93 4.52 14.36 -14.57
N VAL A 94 3.39 13.74 -14.91
CA VAL A 94 3.19 13.06 -16.20
C VAL A 94 3.35 14.08 -17.34
N PRO A 95 4.26 13.85 -18.30
CA PRO A 95 4.46 14.76 -19.42
C PRO A 95 3.16 14.98 -20.22
N PRO A 96 2.88 16.19 -20.73
CA PRO A 96 1.63 16.45 -21.47
C PRO A 96 1.45 15.62 -22.76
N ASP A 97 2.54 15.10 -23.33
CA ASP A 97 2.56 14.21 -24.48
C ASP A 97 2.40 12.73 -24.10
N GLN A 98 2.58 12.39 -22.81
CA GLN A 98 2.30 11.07 -22.28
C GLN A 98 0.80 10.92 -22.05
N ARG A 99 0.17 10.01 -22.80
CA ARG A 99 -1.26 9.73 -22.68
C ARG A 99 -1.55 8.93 -21.41
N LEU A 100 -2.52 9.40 -20.62
CA LEU A 100 -3.10 8.72 -19.47
C LEU A 100 -4.63 8.79 -19.58
N ASP A 101 -5.26 7.66 -19.90
CA ASP A 101 -6.71 7.61 -20.16
C ASP A 101 -7.54 7.24 -18.92
N LEU A 102 -6.95 6.47 -18.01
CA LEU A 102 -7.62 5.96 -16.82
C LEU A 102 -6.60 5.60 -15.74
N ILE A 103 -6.97 5.74 -14.47
CA ILE A 103 -6.16 5.30 -13.34
C ILE A 103 -6.88 4.15 -12.61
N MET A 104 -6.12 3.11 -12.28
CA MET A 104 -6.49 2.03 -11.37
C MET A 104 -5.85 2.31 -10.02
N VAL A 105 -6.66 2.29 -8.98
CA VAL A 105 -6.22 2.50 -7.59
C VAL A 105 -6.42 1.21 -6.83
N ASP A 106 -5.38 0.72 -6.14
CA ASP A 106 -5.55 -0.35 -5.14
C ASP A 106 -6.41 0.19 -3.99
N GLY A 107 -7.68 -0.17 -4.02
CA GLY A 107 -8.65 0.36 -3.08
C GLY A 107 -10.01 0.61 -3.70
N ASN A 108 -10.88 1.19 -2.88
CA ASN A 108 -12.30 1.30 -3.21
C ASN A 108 -12.65 2.63 -3.89
N GLY A 109 -13.65 2.59 -4.76
CA GLY A 109 -14.36 3.75 -5.30
C GLY A 109 -15.73 3.89 -4.63
N LEU A 110 -16.81 3.70 -5.40
CA LEU A 110 -18.18 3.71 -4.87
C LEU A 110 -18.44 2.58 -3.87
N LEU A 111 -17.66 1.48 -3.90
CA LEU A 111 -17.71 0.37 -2.94
C LEU A 111 -17.11 0.79 -1.59
N HIS A 112 -17.74 1.78 -0.98
CA HIS A 112 -17.33 2.42 0.26
C HIS A 112 -18.59 2.84 1.03
N PRO A 113 -18.60 2.85 2.38
CA PRO A 113 -19.79 3.17 3.18
C PRO A 113 -20.36 4.54 2.84
N ARG A 114 -19.47 5.49 2.54
CA ARG A 114 -19.83 6.86 2.13
C ARG A 114 -19.92 7.04 0.62
N ARG A 115 -19.83 5.95 -0.16
CA ARG A 115 -19.81 5.96 -1.63
C ARG A 115 -18.75 6.92 -2.19
N CYS A 116 -17.58 6.97 -1.55
CA CYS A 116 -16.49 7.89 -1.83
C CYS A 116 -15.16 7.34 -1.25
N GLY A 117 -14.68 6.22 -1.80
CA GLY A 117 -13.34 5.70 -1.47
C GLY A 117 -12.21 6.46 -2.18
N ALA A 118 -10.98 5.97 -2.02
CA ALA A 118 -9.77 6.58 -2.58
C ALA A 118 -9.84 6.78 -4.10
N ALA A 119 -10.35 5.82 -4.85
CA ALA A 119 -10.46 5.94 -6.31
C ALA A 119 -11.42 7.05 -6.75
N CYS A 120 -12.51 7.27 -6.00
CA CYS A 120 -13.42 8.40 -6.22
C CYS A 120 -12.76 9.73 -5.90
N HIS A 121 -12.07 9.78 -4.76
CA HIS A 121 -11.39 10.97 -4.29
C HIS A 121 -10.33 11.42 -5.28
N LEU A 122 -9.41 10.53 -5.64
CA LEU A 122 -8.36 10.80 -6.60
C LEU A 122 -8.92 11.20 -7.96
N GLY A 123 -9.88 10.45 -8.50
CA GLY A 123 -10.43 10.73 -9.83
C GLY A 123 -11.16 12.07 -9.94
N VAL A 124 -11.87 12.49 -8.88
CA VAL A 124 -12.52 13.81 -8.84
C VAL A 124 -11.50 14.94 -8.69
N LEU A 125 -10.44 14.76 -7.92
CA LEU A 125 -9.40 15.78 -7.76
C LEU A 125 -8.54 15.94 -9.00
N ALA A 126 -8.18 14.83 -9.65
CA ALA A 126 -7.39 14.82 -10.89
C ALA A 126 -8.22 15.16 -12.14
N ASP A 127 -9.56 15.04 -12.06
CA ASP A 127 -10.49 15.08 -13.20
C ASP A 127 -10.15 14.03 -14.30
N ILE A 128 -9.63 12.87 -13.87
CA ILE A 128 -9.24 11.75 -14.72
C ILE A 128 -10.18 10.56 -14.45
N PRO A 129 -10.55 9.76 -15.48
CA PRO A 129 -11.28 8.52 -15.25
C PRO A 129 -10.54 7.60 -14.27
N CYS A 130 -11.22 7.14 -13.24
CA CYS A 130 -10.64 6.30 -12.20
C CYS A 130 -11.53 5.10 -11.88
N ILE A 131 -10.91 3.97 -11.55
CA ILE A 131 -11.58 2.78 -11.02
C ILE A 131 -10.87 2.32 -9.75
N GLY A 132 -11.66 1.85 -8.79
CA GLY A 132 -11.13 1.18 -7.61
C GLY A 132 -11.04 -0.31 -7.87
N VAL A 133 -9.89 -0.90 -7.62
CA VAL A 133 -9.63 -2.33 -7.73
C VAL A 133 -9.12 -2.81 -6.38
N ALA A 134 -10.02 -3.26 -5.51
CA ALA A 134 -9.63 -3.69 -4.18
C ALA A 134 -9.29 -5.18 -4.14
N LYS A 135 -8.21 -5.49 -3.41
CA LYS A 135 -7.77 -6.85 -3.07
C LYS A 135 -8.77 -7.60 -2.18
N ASN A 136 -9.46 -6.89 -1.28
CA ASN A 136 -10.30 -7.44 -0.23
C ASN A 136 -11.71 -6.80 -0.25
N TYR A 137 -12.71 -7.55 0.24
CA TYR A 137 -14.07 -7.03 0.35
C TYR A 137 -14.20 -6.13 1.57
N TYR A 138 -14.59 -4.88 1.36
CA TYR A 138 -14.82 -3.91 2.42
C TYR A 138 -16.23 -4.11 3.00
N CYS A 139 -16.30 -4.69 4.20
CA CYS A 139 -17.54 -5.20 4.79
C CYS A 139 -18.33 -4.20 5.65
N SER A 140 -17.83 -2.98 5.84
CA SER A 140 -18.53 -1.93 6.61
C SER A 140 -19.57 -1.16 5.80
N ILE A 141 -19.92 -1.62 4.60
CA ILE A 141 -20.94 -0.99 3.77
C ILE A 141 -22.33 -1.40 4.31
N PRO A 142 -23.21 -0.45 4.65
CA PRO A 142 -24.53 -0.77 5.18
C PRO A 142 -25.36 -1.56 4.15
N ALA A 143 -26.11 -2.55 4.66
CA ALA A 143 -27.07 -3.34 3.89
C ALA A 143 -26.50 -4.11 2.69
N THR A 144 -25.19 -4.34 2.65
CA THR A 144 -24.56 -5.26 1.70
C THR A 144 -24.29 -6.64 2.34
N PRO A 145 -24.05 -7.70 1.54
CA PRO A 145 -23.75 -9.03 2.08
C PRO A 145 -22.48 -9.02 2.96
N SER A 146 -22.39 -9.94 3.92
CA SER A 146 -21.18 -10.06 4.74
C SER A 146 -19.99 -10.54 3.91
N ARG A 147 -18.77 -10.38 4.45
CA ARG A 147 -17.54 -10.89 3.82
C ARG A 147 -17.64 -12.39 3.51
N ASP A 148 -18.23 -13.18 4.40
CA ASP A 148 -18.38 -14.62 4.21
C ASP A 148 -19.43 -14.94 3.14
N ASP A 149 -20.54 -14.21 3.11
CA ASP A 149 -21.56 -14.37 2.07
C ASP A 149 -20.99 -14.09 0.68
N VAL A 150 -20.20 -13.02 0.55
CA VAL A 150 -19.53 -12.64 -0.70
C VAL A 150 -18.52 -13.72 -1.12
N LYS A 151 -17.70 -14.21 -0.18
CA LYS A 151 -16.72 -15.29 -0.45
C LYS A 151 -17.40 -16.59 -0.86
N ASP A 152 -18.48 -16.99 -0.18
CA ASP A 152 -19.21 -18.21 -0.50
C ASP A 152 -19.96 -18.09 -1.82
N ARG A 153 -20.53 -16.92 -2.12
CA ARG A 153 -21.10 -16.63 -3.44
C ARG A 153 -20.03 -16.70 -4.53
N ALA A 154 -18.87 -16.12 -4.31
CA ALA A 154 -17.75 -16.16 -5.25
C ALA A 154 -17.32 -17.61 -5.57
N ARG A 155 -17.17 -18.46 -4.55
CA ARG A 155 -16.86 -19.89 -4.72
C ARG A 155 -17.93 -20.66 -5.51
N ARG A 156 -19.19 -20.22 -5.47
CA ARG A 156 -20.31 -20.86 -6.17
C ARG A 156 -20.50 -20.37 -7.60
N GLU A 157 -20.33 -19.07 -7.84
CA GLU A 157 -20.73 -18.41 -9.09
C GLU A 157 -19.55 -18.05 -10.00
N LEU A 158 -18.35 -17.79 -9.46
CA LEU A 158 -17.19 -17.37 -10.24
C LEU A 158 -16.33 -18.57 -10.64
N ARG A 159 -16.48 -19.05 -11.88
CA ARG A 159 -15.85 -20.29 -12.36
C ARG A 159 -14.66 -20.04 -13.28
N LYS A 160 -14.74 -19.03 -14.14
CA LYS A 160 -13.70 -18.66 -15.10
C LYS A 160 -13.39 -17.17 -15.06
N MET A 161 -12.24 -16.79 -15.58
CA MET A 161 -11.86 -15.39 -15.76
C MET A 161 -12.95 -14.61 -16.49
N GLY A 162 -13.28 -13.44 -15.97
CA GLY A 162 -14.34 -12.56 -16.47
C GLY A 162 -15.72 -12.81 -15.85
N ASP A 163 -15.93 -13.94 -15.17
CA ASP A 163 -17.14 -14.12 -14.36
C ASP A 163 -17.16 -13.05 -13.25
N HIS A 164 -18.32 -12.45 -13.02
CA HIS A 164 -18.51 -11.46 -11.97
C HIS A 164 -19.96 -11.45 -11.48
N PHE A 165 -20.18 -10.91 -10.29
CA PHE A 165 -21.52 -10.58 -9.79
C PHE A 165 -21.52 -9.22 -9.09
N LEU A 166 -22.69 -8.57 -9.10
CA LEU A 166 -22.89 -7.25 -8.51
C LEU A 166 -23.01 -7.33 -6.99
N ILE A 167 -22.42 -6.32 -6.33
CA ILE A 167 -22.55 -6.06 -4.90
C ILE A 167 -23.54 -4.91 -4.77
N GLU A 168 -24.70 -5.21 -4.21
CA GLU A 168 -25.85 -4.32 -4.19
C GLU A 168 -26.35 -4.13 -2.76
N ASP A 169 -26.91 -2.95 -2.50
CA ASP A 169 -27.69 -2.68 -1.31
C ASP A 169 -28.98 -3.52 -1.31
N ALA A 170 -29.20 -4.32 -0.27
CA ALA A 170 -30.39 -5.16 -0.18
C ALA A 170 -31.70 -4.37 -0.01
N ASN A 171 -31.63 -3.09 0.39
CA ASN A 171 -32.81 -2.26 0.62
C ASN A 171 -33.21 -1.45 -0.61
N ASP A 172 -32.26 -0.77 -1.24
CA ASP A 172 -32.53 0.17 -2.35
C ASP A 172 -32.04 -0.32 -3.73
N GLY A 173 -31.30 -1.43 -3.78
CA GLY A 173 -30.75 -2.00 -5.01
C GLY A 173 -29.59 -1.21 -5.60
N PHE A 174 -29.01 -0.25 -4.85
CA PHE A 174 -27.86 0.50 -5.31
C PHE A 174 -26.65 -0.42 -5.51
N VAL A 175 -26.08 -0.39 -6.71
CA VAL A 175 -24.90 -1.17 -7.06
C VAL A 175 -23.64 -0.43 -6.63
N TYR A 176 -22.94 -0.98 -5.64
CA TYR A 176 -21.68 -0.41 -5.13
C TYR A 176 -20.47 -0.78 -6.00
N GLY A 177 -20.49 -1.98 -6.58
CA GLY A 177 -19.40 -2.52 -7.38
C GLY A 177 -19.66 -3.96 -7.79
N ALA A 178 -18.62 -4.69 -8.16
CA ALA A 178 -18.69 -6.09 -8.54
C ALA A 178 -17.53 -6.89 -7.94
N ALA A 179 -17.81 -8.13 -7.55
CA ALA A 179 -16.78 -9.13 -7.32
C ALA A 179 -16.44 -9.78 -8.66
N VAL A 180 -15.18 -9.73 -9.08
CA VAL A 180 -14.71 -10.14 -10.41
C VAL A 180 -13.64 -11.21 -10.27
N LYS A 181 -13.76 -12.30 -11.02
CA LYS A 181 -12.68 -13.29 -11.17
C LYS A 181 -11.75 -12.83 -12.27
N SER A 182 -10.62 -12.24 -11.87
CA SER A 182 -9.59 -11.70 -12.76
C SER A 182 -8.57 -12.73 -13.25
N SER A 183 -8.50 -13.90 -12.62
CA SER A 183 -7.54 -14.94 -12.96
C SER A 183 -8.13 -16.33 -12.75
N ASP A 184 -7.89 -17.23 -13.70
CA ASP A 184 -8.28 -18.64 -13.57
C ASP A 184 -7.49 -19.36 -12.47
N LYS A 185 -6.27 -18.87 -12.16
CA LYS A 185 -5.40 -19.46 -11.13
C LYS A 185 -5.77 -19.04 -9.71
N SER A 186 -6.49 -17.93 -9.54
CA SER A 186 -6.91 -17.43 -8.22
C SER A 186 -8.34 -17.85 -7.91
N THR A 187 -8.59 -18.34 -6.70
CA THR A 187 -9.93 -18.58 -6.16
C THR A 187 -10.54 -17.31 -5.54
N ASN A 188 -9.69 -16.36 -5.14
CA ASN A 188 -10.13 -15.09 -4.56
C ASN A 188 -10.43 -14.09 -5.69
N PRO A 189 -11.63 -13.48 -5.69
CA PRO A 189 -11.94 -12.40 -6.63
C PRO A 189 -11.19 -11.12 -6.25
N ILE A 190 -11.21 -10.16 -7.17
CA ILE A 190 -10.95 -8.75 -6.90
C ILE A 190 -12.29 -8.00 -6.87
N TYR A 191 -12.31 -6.82 -6.28
CA TYR A 191 -13.54 -6.02 -6.13
C TYR A 191 -13.40 -4.73 -6.92
N VAL A 192 -14.15 -4.64 -8.00
CA VAL A 192 -14.09 -3.50 -8.93
C VAL A 192 -15.23 -2.55 -8.65
N SER A 193 -14.93 -1.26 -8.55
CA SER A 193 -15.93 -0.21 -8.32
C SER A 193 -15.62 1.06 -9.12
N ILE A 194 -16.65 1.84 -9.39
CA ILE A 194 -16.51 3.12 -10.09
C ILE A 194 -15.73 4.09 -9.19
N GLY A 195 -14.67 4.69 -9.71
CA GLY A 195 -14.01 5.84 -9.10
C GLY A 195 -14.61 7.14 -9.61
N HIS A 196 -14.34 7.47 -10.88
CA HIS A 196 -14.81 8.69 -11.55
C HIS A 196 -14.85 8.50 -13.08
N ARG A 197 -15.81 9.13 -13.76
CA ARG A 197 -15.96 9.14 -15.24
C ARG A 197 -15.89 7.75 -15.90
N MET A 198 -16.49 6.76 -15.25
CA MET A 198 -16.57 5.39 -15.75
C MET A 198 -17.89 4.76 -15.31
N SER A 199 -18.52 3.99 -16.20
CA SER A 199 -19.57 3.05 -15.83
C SER A 199 -18.97 1.78 -15.25
N LEU A 200 -19.73 1.07 -14.41
CA LEU A 200 -19.26 -0.16 -13.76
C LEU A 200 -18.89 -1.24 -14.78
N GLN A 201 -19.67 -1.37 -15.86
CA GLN A 201 -19.37 -2.35 -16.91
C GLN A 201 -18.02 -2.06 -17.57
N SER A 202 -17.80 -0.81 -17.96
CA SER A 202 -16.52 -0.40 -18.56
C SER A 202 -15.36 -0.51 -17.57
N SER A 203 -15.58 -0.27 -16.27
CA SER A 203 -14.57 -0.51 -15.24
C SER A 203 -14.15 -1.99 -15.18
N ILE A 204 -15.11 -2.90 -15.22
CA ILE A 204 -14.85 -4.35 -15.21
C ILE A 204 -14.09 -4.76 -16.49
N ASP A 205 -14.53 -4.27 -17.65
CA ASP A 205 -13.93 -4.61 -18.94
C ASP A 205 -12.47 -4.12 -19.04
N VAL A 206 -12.19 -2.88 -18.62
CA VAL A 206 -10.82 -2.32 -18.61
C VAL A 206 -9.95 -3.03 -17.57
N CYS A 207 -10.48 -3.33 -16.40
CA CYS A 207 -9.78 -4.11 -15.37
C CYS A 207 -9.35 -5.48 -15.92
N LEU A 208 -10.28 -6.24 -16.51
CA LEU A 208 -9.99 -7.56 -17.09
C LEU A 208 -8.99 -7.51 -18.26
N ARG A 209 -9.01 -6.45 -19.08
CA ARG A 209 -8.02 -6.23 -20.14
C ARG A 209 -6.61 -5.97 -19.61
N SER A 210 -6.50 -5.39 -18.42
CA SER A 210 -5.22 -5.13 -17.74
C SER A 210 -4.72 -6.33 -16.94
N CYS A 211 -5.59 -7.27 -16.58
CA CYS A 211 -5.17 -8.50 -15.91
C CYS A 211 -4.40 -9.45 -16.85
N SER A 212 -3.46 -10.19 -16.27
CA SER A 212 -2.79 -11.33 -16.91
C SER A 212 -3.16 -12.62 -16.19
N ASN A 213 -2.85 -13.78 -16.79
CA ASN A 213 -3.01 -15.07 -16.09
C ASN A 213 -1.88 -15.37 -15.08
N GLN A 214 -1.03 -14.38 -14.76
CA GLN A 214 0.10 -14.53 -13.83
C GLN A 214 -0.23 -13.96 -12.45
N SER A 215 -0.81 -12.76 -12.38
CA SER A 215 -1.30 -12.15 -11.14
C SER A 215 -2.84 -12.14 -11.12
N ARG A 216 -3.44 -11.97 -9.95
CA ARG A 216 -4.87 -11.63 -9.85
C ARG A 216 -5.11 -10.12 -9.99
N MET A 217 -4.08 -9.32 -9.78
CA MET A 217 -4.18 -7.86 -9.87
C MET A 217 -3.95 -7.41 -11.32
N PRO A 218 -4.58 -6.29 -11.75
CA PRO A 218 -4.28 -5.66 -13.02
C PRO A 218 -2.79 -5.32 -13.12
N ALA A 219 -2.19 -5.52 -14.30
CA ALA A 219 -0.74 -5.40 -14.47
C ALA A 219 -0.23 -3.97 -14.21
N ALA A 220 -1.04 -2.93 -14.45
CA ALA A 220 -0.64 -1.55 -14.14
C ALA A 220 -0.51 -1.31 -12.63
N GLU A 221 -1.47 -1.83 -11.85
CA GLU A 221 -1.47 -1.74 -10.39
C GLU A 221 -0.37 -2.61 -9.77
N ASP A 222 -0.27 -3.86 -10.23
CA ASP A 222 0.78 -4.81 -9.83
C ASP A 222 2.18 -4.21 -10.11
N SER A 223 2.39 -3.54 -11.25
CA SER A 223 3.67 -2.87 -11.56
C SER A 223 3.93 -1.65 -10.69
N ALA A 224 2.89 -0.87 -10.37
CA ALA A 224 3.04 0.30 -9.50
C ALA A 224 3.41 -0.12 -8.07
N GLN A 225 2.79 -1.19 -7.56
CA GLN A 225 3.13 -1.79 -6.27
C GLN A 225 4.57 -2.30 -6.25
N HIS A 226 5.00 -3.06 -7.27
CA HIS A 226 6.40 -3.49 -7.34
C HIS A 226 7.37 -2.31 -7.38
N LEU A 227 7.02 -1.20 -8.06
CA LEU A 227 7.84 -0.01 -8.13
C LEU A 227 7.99 0.68 -6.77
N SER A 228 6.87 0.93 -6.08
CA SER A 228 6.86 1.57 -4.75
C SER A 228 7.59 0.70 -3.71
N GLU A 229 7.32 -0.61 -3.69
CA GLU A 229 7.94 -1.52 -2.75
C GLU A 229 9.44 -1.68 -3.02
N SER A 230 9.87 -1.79 -4.28
CA SER A 230 11.29 -1.94 -4.62
C SER A 230 12.10 -0.69 -4.25
N LEU A 231 11.52 0.50 -4.39
CA LEU A 231 12.16 1.77 -4.06
C LEU A 231 12.03 2.14 -2.58
N GLY A 232 11.06 1.55 -1.89
CA GLY A 232 10.88 1.66 -0.44
C GLY A 232 11.74 0.70 0.37
N GLN A 233 12.64 -0.07 -0.25
CA GLN A 233 13.47 -1.03 0.48
C GLN A 233 14.51 -0.31 1.37
N PRO A 234 14.65 -0.72 2.65
CA PRO A 234 15.72 -0.26 3.52
C PRO A 234 17.12 -0.42 2.91
N LEU A 235 18.03 0.52 3.24
CA LEU A 235 19.40 0.53 2.72
C LEU A 235 20.16 -0.76 3.06
N ASP A 236 19.96 -1.32 4.25
CA ASP A 236 20.55 -2.59 4.68
C ASP A 236 20.12 -3.75 3.79
N ARG A 237 18.84 -3.85 3.41
CA ARG A 237 18.37 -4.86 2.44
C ARG A 237 19.01 -4.66 1.07
N CYS A 238 19.09 -3.41 0.61
CA CYS A 238 19.74 -3.07 -0.65
C CYS A 238 21.23 -3.47 -0.66
N VAL A 239 21.94 -3.21 0.44
CA VAL A 239 23.35 -3.61 0.62
C VAL A 239 23.50 -5.12 0.66
N VAL A 240 22.62 -5.85 1.36
CA VAL A 240 22.62 -7.32 1.37
C VAL A 240 22.40 -7.89 -0.03
N ALA A 241 21.42 -7.37 -0.77
CA ALA A 241 21.13 -7.81 -2.14
C ALA A 241 22.32 -7.54 -3.07
N LEU A 242 22.92 -6.34 -3.00
CA LEU A 242 24.12 -6.01 -3.78
C LEU A 242 25.30 -6.92 -3.42
N ARG A 243 25.52 -7.24 -2.14
CA ARG A 243 26.56 -8.19 -1.73
C ARG A 243 26.32 -9.59 -2.29
N ARG A 244 25.08 -10.09 -2.20
CA ARG A 244 24.67 -11.41 -2.70
C ARG A 244 24.80 -11.53 -4.21
N CYS A 245 24.53 -10.44 -4.91
CA CYS A 245 24.63 -10.35 -6.37
C CYS A 245 26.00 -9.85 -6.84
N HIS A 246 27.02 -9.84 -5.96
CA HIS A 246 28.39 -9.44 -6.29
C HIS A 246 28.51 -8.05 -6.94
N GLY A 247 27.67 -7.11 -6.50
CA GLY A 247 27.61 -5.74 -7.01
C GLY A 247 26.87 -5.58 -8.34
N ASP A 248 26.30 -6.66 -8.89
CA ASP A 248 25.41 -6.57 -10.05
C ASP A 248 24.06 -5.98 -9.62
N VAL A 249 23.79 -4.76 -10.08
CA VAL A 249 22.62 -3.97 -9.70
C VAL A 249 21.32 -4.57 -10.25
N GLU A 250 21.33 -5.13 -11.47
CA GLU A 250 20.14 -5.73 -12.07
C GLU A 250 19.78 -7.05 -11.36
N ALA A 251 20.79 -7.86 -11.05
CA ALA A 251 20.59 -9.08 -10.27
C ALA A 251 20.16 -8.75 -8.83
N ALA A 252 20.71 -7.70 -8.22
CA ALA A 252 20.31 -7.25 -6.87
C ALA A 252 18.87 -6.75 -6.84
N ALA A 253 18.43 -6.00 -7.86
CA ALA A 253 17.03 -5.58 -7.97
C ALA A 253 16.10 -6.79 -8.15
N ALA A 254 16.48 -7.77 -8.98
CA ALA A 254 15.73 -9.02 -9.12
C ALA A 254 15.68 -9.81 -7.81
N TYR A 255 16.78 -9.85 -7.06
CA TYR A 255 16.87 -10.48 -5.74
C TYR A 255 15.96 -9.80 -4.72
N LEU A 256 15.98 -8.47 -4.64
CA LEU A 256 15.07 -7.70 -3.77
C LEU A 256 13.62 -8.01 -4.11
N MET A 257 13.26 -8.00 -5.40
CA MET A 257 11.89 -8.33 -5.85
C MET A 257 11.49 -9.77 -5.51
N GLU A 258 12.41 -10.73 -5.61
CA GLU A 258 12.12 -12.14 -5.30
C GLU A 258 11.89 -12.39 -3.81
N PHE A 259 12.60 -11.66 -2.94
CA PHE A 259 12.61 -11.89 -1.49
C PHE A 259 11.90 -10.79 -0.67
N MET A 260 11.19 -9.89 -1.35
CA MET A 260 10.55 -8.71 -0.77
C MET A 260 9.59 -9.02 0.39
N ASP A 261 8.89 -10.16 0.30
CA ASP A 261 7.89 -10.63 1.26
C ASP A 261 8.49 -11.29 2.51
N LEU A 262 9.82 -11.45 2.60
CA LEU A 262 10.46 -12.11 3.74
C LEU A 262 10.62 -11.17 4.95
N PRO A 263 10.44 -11.69 6.19
CA PRO A 263 10.58 -10.90 7.41
C PRO A 263 12.02 -10.38 7.59
N ASP A 264 12.18 -9.26 8.30
CA ASP A 264 13.47 -8.59 8.51
C ASP A 264 14.56 -9.51 9.07
N GLU A 265 14.18 -10.48 9.91
CA GLU A 265 15.08 -11.50 10.47
C GLU A 265 15.85 -12.28 9.38
N PHE A 266 15.23 -12.49 8.22
CA PHE A 266 15.89 -13.12 7.08
C PHE A 266 17.05 -12.23 6.57
N TRP A 267 16.79 -10.95 6.37
CA TRP A 267 17.76 -9.97 5.86
C TRP A 267 18.89 -9.69 6.86
N LEU A 268 18.55 -9.63 8.15
CA LEU A 268 19.51 -9.50 9.24
C LEU A 268 20.46 -10.72 9.32
N ASN A 269 19.94 -11.94 9.22
CA ASN A 269 20.78 -13.14 9.22
C ASN A 269 21.67 -13.21 7.98
N GLN A 270 21.18 -12.77 6.82
CA GLN A 270 21.95 -12.69 5.58
C GLN A 270 23.08 -11.64 5.63
N SER A 271 23.00 -10.66 6.54
CA SER A 271 24.04 -9.65 6.79
C SER A 271 25.19 -10.16 7.68
N LEU A 272 24.98 -11.27 8.41
CA LEU A 272 25.89 -11.79 9.43
C LEU A 272 26.73 -13.00 8.97
N ASP A 273 26.29 -13.73 7.95
CA ASP A 273 26.95 -14.97 7.51
C ASP A 273 27.78 -14.77 6.23
N ASP A 274 29.11 -14.85 6.37
CA ASP A 274 30.10 -14.81 5.27
C ASP A 274 30.23 -16.14 4.49
N ASP A 275 29.56 -17.23 4.88
CA ASP A 275 29.57 -18.49 4.13
C ASP A 275 28.43 -19.40 4.63
N VAL A 276 27.51 -19.84 3.74
CA VAL A 276 26.87 -21.18 3.69
C VAL A 276 25.74 -21.24 2.64
N ASP A 277 25.69 -22.42 2.01
CA ASP A 277 24.86 -22.93 0.91
C ASP A 277 23.35 -23.04 1.19
N MET A 278 22.61 -23.07 0.08
CA MET A 278 21.16 -22.95 -0.13
C MET A 278 20.32 -24.08 0.49
N GLY A 279 19.22 -23.72 1.15
CA GLY A 279 18.19 -24.69 1.49
C GLY A 279 17.04 -24.24 2.38
N ALA A 280 16.22 -23.26 1.95
CA ALA A 280 14.84 -23.18 2.40
C ALA A 280 14.02 -22.23 1.51
N SER A 281 12.92 -22.74 0.95
CA SER A 281 11.83 -21.93 0.42
C SER A 281 10.74 -21.88 1.48
N PRO A 282 10.36 -20.69 1.99
CA PRO A 282 9.11 -20.51 2.69
C PRO A 282 8.13 -19.75 1.79
N THR A 283 7.11 -20.47 1.34
CA THR A 283 5.88 -19.87 0.83
C THR A 283 5.08 -19.33 2.01
N ASN A 284 5.01 -18.00 2.17
CA ASN A 284 3.90 -17.37 2.88
C ASN A 284 3.78 -15.91 2.45
N ARG A 285 2.75 -15.66 1.64
CA ARG A 285 2.38 -14.34 1.14
C ARG A 285 1.64 -13.61 2.28
N ALA A 286 2.29 -12.65 2.93
CA ALA A 286 1.62 -11.79 3.90
C ALA A 286 0.66 -10.87 3.15
N SER A 287 -0.63 -10.96 3.48
CA SER A 287 -1.67 -10.09 2.95
C SER A 287 -1.56 -8.71 3.59
N SER A 288 -1.54 -7.65 2.78
CA SER A 288 -1.78 -6.29 3.23
C SER A 288 -3.24 -6.18 3.75
N GLU A 289 -3.40 -6.38 5.05
CA GLU A 289 -4.57 -5.89 5.77
C GLU A 289 -4.31 -4.41 6.12
N GLU A 290 -5.36 -3.58 5.98
CA GLU A 290 -5.33 -2.20 6.45
C GLU A 290 -4.92 -2.16 7.93
N PRO A 291 -3.90 -1.36 8.32
CA PRO A 291 -3.46 -1.29 9.71
C PRO A 291 -4.59 -0.77 10.62
N LYS A 292 -4.57 -1.13 11.90
CA LYS A 292 -5.50 -0.59 12.90
C LYS A 292 -4.99 0.76 13.40
N ALA A 293 -5.89 1.70 13.71
CA ALA A 293 -5.50 2.96 14.34
C ALA A 293 -5.01 2.71 15.78
N ASP A 294 -4.01 3.45 16.23
CA ASP A 294 -3.50 3.38 17.60
C ASP A 294 -4.36 4.19 18.59
N ASP A 295 -4.24 3.87 19.88
CA ASP A 295 -5.03 4.49 20.95
C ASP A 295 -4.78 6.01 21.07
N GLU A 296 -3.56 6.48 20.75
CA GLU A 296 -3.20 7.90 20.78
C GLU A 296 -3.88 8.71 19.67
N THR A 297 -3.98 8.16 18.45
CA THR A 297 -4.73 8.79 17.35
C THR A 297 -6.21 8.89 17.70
N MET A 298 -6.77 7.88 18.38
CA MET A 298 -8.16 7.89 18.79
C MET A 298 -8.45 8.94 19.88
N GLU A 299 -7.56 9.07 20.87
CA GLU A 299 -7.70 10.10 21.90
C GLU A 299 -7.59 11.52 21.32
N TYR A 300 -6.70 11.73 20.34
CA TYR A 300 -6.60 12.99 19.60
C TYR A 300 -7.90 13.34 18.86
N ILE A 301 -8.50 12.38 18.14
CA ILE A 301 -9.76 12.57 17.39
C ILE A 301 -10.90 12.98 18.33
N MET A 302 -10.99 12.38 19.52
CA MET A 302 -12.06 12.68 20.49
C MET A 302 -11.84 14.00 21.24
N SER A 303 -10.60 14.48 21.33
CA SER A 303 -10.26 15.75 21.98
C SER A 303 -10.58 16.98 21.12
N ASP A 304 -10.86 16.79 19.82
CA ASP A 304 -11.14 17.89 18.89
C ASP A 304 -12.58 18.45 19.09
N PRO A 305 -12.72 19.72 19.51
CA PRO A 305 -14.03 20.32 19.79
C PRO A 305 -14.93 20.42 18.56
N ASP A 306 -14.37 20.53 17.36
CA ASP A 306 -15.14 20.57 16.11
C ASP A 306 -15.68 19.17 15.73
N THR A 307 -14.93 18.11 16.01
CA THR A 307 -15.37 16.71 15.82
C THR A 307 -16.44 16.33 16.84
N ALA A 308 -16.30 16.74 18.11
CA ALA A 308 -17.33 16.55 19.14
C ALA A 308 -18.60 17.36 18.83
N ALA A 309 -18.48 18.56 18.28
CA ALA A 309 -19.63 19.36 17.84
C ALA A 309 -20.32 18.73 16.61
N ALA A 310 -19.57 18.28 15.61
CA ALA A 310 -20.11 17.64 14.42
C ALA A 310 -20.81 16.30 14.72
N ALA A 311 -20.28 15.51 15.67
CA ALA A 311 -20.93 14.28 16.14
C ALA A 311 -22.26 14.57 16.89
N ASN A 312 -22.38 15.73 17.54
CA ASN A 312 -23.64 16.16 18.18
C ASN A 312 -24.66 16.72 17.19
N GLU A 313 -24.22 17.27 16.05
CA GLU A 313 -25.08 17.85 15.01
C GLU A 313 -25.57 16.83 13.97
N ASP A 314 -24.79 15.78 13.69
CA ASP A 314 -25.11 14.75 12.71
C ASP A 314 -24.96 13.33 13.29
N PRO A 315 -26.08 12.59 13.48
CA PRO A 315 -26.05 11.22 13.98
C PRO A 315 -25.23 10.25 13.11
N GLU A 316 -25.06 10.53 11.81
CA GLU A 316 -24.20 9.72 10.94
C GLU A 316 -22.72 9.91 11.28
N ILE A 317 -22.28 11.14 11.61
CA ILE A 317 -20.88 11.41 12.01
C ILE A 317 -20.56 10.68 13.32
N ALA A 318 -21.47 10.71 14.29
CA ALA A 318 -21.31 9.99 15.56
C ALA A 318 -21.35 8.46 15.42
N LYS A 319 -22.06 7.95 14.41
CA LYS A 319 -22.10 6.52 14.08
C LYS A 319 -20.81 6.09 13.39
N VAL A 320 -20.33 6.90 12.44
CA VAL A 320 -19.07 6.72 11.73
C VAL A 320 -17.87 6.66 12.67
N LEU A 321 -17.77 7.61 13.60
CA LEU A 321 -16.69 7.60 14.59
C LEU A 321 -16.74 6.34 15.47
N ARG A 322 -17.94 5.84 15.80
CA ARG A 322 -18.13 4.59 16.54
C ARG A 322 -17.80 3.33 15.72
N GLU A 323 -18.22 3.24 14.47
CA GLU A 323 -17.93 2.07 13.60
C GLU A 323 -16.43 1.99 13.29
N SER A 324 -15.76 3.12 13.09
CA SER A 324 -14.29 3.19 13.00
C SER A 324 -13.59 2.76 14.30
N MET A 325 -14.25 2.81 15.47
CA MET A 325 -13.74 2.29 16.75
C MET A 325 -13.97 0.77 16.90
N GLU A 326 -15.11 0.25 16.43
CA GLU A 326 -15.43 -1.18 16.51
C GLU A 326 -14.54 -2.06 15.62
N ASP A 327 -14.11 -1.55 14.46
CA ASP A 327 -13.13 -2.24 13.58
C ASP A 327 -11.70 -2.28 14.18
N ALA A 328 -11.38 -1.40 15.14
CA ALA A 328 -10.12 -1.44 15.88
C ALA A 328 -10.14 -2.53 16.98
N GLU A 329 -11.26 -2.67 17.69
CA GLU A 329 -11.43 -3.58 18.84
C GLU A 329 -11.80 -5.04 18.45
N GLY A 330 -11.89 -5.38 17.17
CA GLY A 330 -12.21 -6.74 16.70
C GLY A 330 -11.05 -7.75 16.81
N GLU A 331 -11.27 -8.82 17.59
CA GLU A 331 -10.43 -10.00 17.90
C GLU A 331 -9.63 -10.01 19.23
N GLU A 332 -10.23 -9.59 20.34
CA GLU A 332 -9.99 -10.30 21.61
C GLU A 332 -11.20 -11.18 21.94
N ASN A 333 -11.14 -12.48 21.59
CA ASN A 333 -11.76 -13.48 22.46
C ASN A 333 -11.33 -14.95 22.26
N VAL A 334 -10.84 -15.49 23.38
CA VAL A 334 -10.89 -16.89 23.85
C VAL A 334 -9.97 -17.92 23.19
N LYS A 335 -8.76 -18.07 23.77
CA LYS A 335 -8.23 -19.38 24.20
C LYS A 335 -7.50 -19.24 25.54
N GLN A 336 -8.18 -19.56 26.64
CA GLN A 336 -7.48 -19.93 27.88
C GLN A 336 -6.78 -21.28 27.67
N PRO A 337 -5.47 -21.42 27.91
CA PRO A 337 -4.85 -22.73 28.02
C PRO A 337 -5.08 -23.26 29.44
N SER A 338 -5.84 -24.34 29.51
CA SER A 338 -5.96 -25.22 30.66
C SER A 338 -4.60 -25.70 31.15
N SER A 339 -4.45 -25.70 32.47
CA SER A 339 -3.34 -26.26 33.23
C SER A 339 -2.99 -27.71 32.85
N SER A 340 -1.72 -27.97 32.56
CA SER A 340 -1.10 -29.25 32.93
C SER A 340 0.39 -29.05 33.20
N LYS A 341 0.77 -29.38 34.44
CA LYS A 341 2.13 -29.44 34.98
C LYS A 341 3.00 -30.36 34.12
N ASN A 342 4.22 -29.93 33.80
CA ASN A 342 5.43 -30.71 34.11
C ASN A 342 6.64 -29.78 34.10
N ALA A 343 7.35 -29.82 35.22
CA ALA A 343 8.58 -29.10 35.48
C ALA A 343 9.75 -29.90 34.91
N GLU A 344 10.65 -29.24 34.18
CA GLU A 344 12.04 -29.65 34.07
C GLU A 344 12.93 -28.41 33.84
N LYS A 345 14.10 -28.45 34.48
CA LYS A 345 14.97 -27.32 34.85
C LYS A 345 15.62 -26.59 33.66
N ALA A 346 15.64 -25.26 33.73
CA ALA A 346 16.59 -24.41 32.99
C ALA A 346 17.98 -24.44 33.67
N PRO A 347 19.09 -24.50 32.91
CA PRO A 347 20.40 -24.07 33.39
C PRO A 347 20.56 -22.55 33.25
N GLU A 348 21.34 -21.98 34.18
CA GLU A 348 21.65 -20.56 34.35
C GLU A 348 22.24 -19.92 33.08
N GLU A 349 21.60 -18.85 32.59
CA GLU A 349 22.20 -17.92 31.64
C GLU A 349 23.11 -16.93 32.38
N SER A 350 24.38 -16.91 31.98
CA SER A 350 25.35 -15.91 32.38
C SER A 350 24.98 -14.54 31.80
N GLU A 351 24.94 -13.52 32.65
CA GLU A 351 24.79 -12.12 32.25
C GLU A 351 25.84 -11.72 31.19
N MET A 352 25.41 -11.60 29.93
CA MET A 352 26.12 -10.81 28.92
C MET A 352 25.43 -9.45 28.81
N LYS A 353 26.15 -8.40 29.16
CA LYS A 353 25.70 -7.01 29.01
C LYS A 353 25.43 -6.71 27.52
N PRO A 354 24.35 -5.99 27.17
CA PRO A 354 24.16 -5.51 25.81
C PRO A 354 25.32 -4.57 25.45
N ALA A 355 25.91 -4.75 24.27
CA ALA A 355 26.80 -3.76 23.70
C ALA A 355 25.94 -2.54 23.30
N GLU A 356 26.20 -1.38 23.92
CA GLU A 356 25.69 -0.10 23.45
C GLU A 356 26.36 0.21 22.10
N PHE A 357 25.60 0.14 21.01
CA PHE A 357 25.96 0.83 19.77
C PHE A 357 25.24 2.18 19.80
N ASP A 358 26.00 3.27 19.93
CA ASP A 358 25.49 4.61 19.70
C ASP A 358 24.96 4.70 18.27
N ARG A 359 23.63 4.79 18.14
CA ARG A 359 22.95 5.03 16.87
C ARG A 359 23.30 6.45 16.42
N PHE A 360 24.02 6.57 15.30
CA PHE A 360 24.32 7.86 14.69
C PHE A 360 23.03 8.64 14.41
N THR A 361 22.96 9.87 14.93
CA THR A 361 21.83 10.78 14.73
C THR A 361 22.10 11.68 13.52
N THR A 362 21.06 12.00 12.76
CA THR A 362 21.10 12.51 11.37
C THR A 362 21.51 13.99 11.22
N SER A 363 22.43 14.51 12.03
CA SER A 363 22.82 15.93 11.97
C SER A 363 24.33 16.21 11.95
N GLU A 364 25.18 15.19 11.83
CA GLU A 364 26.64 15.40 11.86
C GLU A 364 27.24 15.28 10.46
N GLU A 365 27.98 16.32 10.04
CA GLU A 365 28.89 16.24 8.89
C GLU A 365 29.94 15.15 9.16
N VAL A 366 30.31 14.38 8.13
CA VAL A 366 31.38 13.39 8.26
C VAL A 366 32.67 14.11 8.65
N ASP A 367 33.23 13.78 9.81
CA ASP A 367 34.45 14.40 10.31
C ASP A 367 35.69 13.98 9.49
N GLU A 368 36.82 14.65 9.71
CA GLU A 368 38.05 14.40 8.96
C GLU A 368 38.55 12.95 9.10
N GLU A 369 38.23 12.28 10.22
CA GLU A 369 38.60 10.89 10.47
C GLU A 369 37.69 9.90 9.70
N GLY A 370 36.39 10.19 9.61
CA GLY A 370 35.44 9.49 8.75
C GLY A 370 35.80 9.61 7.26
N LEU A 371 36.15 10.81 6.81
CA LEU A 371 36.64 11.06 5.43
C LEU A 371 37.92 10.27 5.12
N LYS A 372 38.83 10.18 6.09
CA LYS A 372 40.07 9.41 5.95
C LYS A 372 39.78 7.91 5.82
N ASN A 373 38.89 7.37 6.66
CA ASN A 373 38.52 5.95 6.62
C ASN A 373 37.82 5.57 5.31
N ILE A 374 36.97 6.45 4.78
CA ILE A 374 36.32 6.25 3.47
C ILE A 374 37.36 6.23 2.35
N ASN A 375 38.30 7.18 2.34
CA ASN A 375 39.35 7.23 1.32
C ASN A 375 40.33 6.05 1.42
N ASP A 376 40.65 5.58 2.62
CA ASP A 376 41.48 4.39 2.83
C ASP A 376 40.77 3.13 2.27
N TYR A 377 39.46 3.01 2.48
CA TYR A 377 38.64 1.93 1.89
C TYR A 377 38.55 2.01 0.35
N CYS A 378 38.33 3.21 -0.21
CA CYS A 378 38.28 3.41 -1.67
C CYS A 378 39.62 3.08 -2.35
N ASN A 379 40.74 3.38 -1.68
CA ASN A 379 42.08 3.04 -2.16
C ASN A 379 42.33 1.53 -2.22
N ASP A 380 41.86 0.77 -1.22
CA ASP A 380 41.98 -0.70 -1.20
C ASP A 380 41.10 -1.36 -2.26
N MET A 381 39.94 -0.77 -2.58
CA MET A 381 38.99 -1.26 -3.59
C MET A 381 39.29 -0.77 -5.03
N GLY A 382 40.29 0.09 -5.23
CA GLY A 382 40.65 0.62 -6.55
C GLY A 382 39.61 1.56 -7.19
N THR A 383 38.81 2.25 -6.37
CA THR A 383 37.73 3.15 -6.82
C THR A 383 38.10 4.63 -6.62
N ASN A 384 37.33 5.55 -7.23
CA ASN A 384 37.66 6.98 -7.29
C ASN A 384 37.64 7.66 -5.91
N PHE A 385 38.62 8.53 -5.69
CA PHE A 385 38.88 9.29 -4.47
C PHE A 385 37.78 10.35 -4.19
N VAL A 386 37.41 10.52 -2.91
CA VAL A 386 36.45 11.55 -2.48
C VAL A 386 37.20 12.87 -2.24
N ASP A 387 36.85 13.92 -2.98
CA ASP A 387 37.43 15.26 -2.82
C ASP A 387 37.07 15.82 -1.42
N PRO A 388 38.06 16.13 -0.56
CA PRO A 388 37.81 16.67 0.78
C PRO A 388 37.04 18.01 0.78
N SER A 389 37.02 18.71 -0.36
CA SER A 389 36.30 19.96 -0.55
C SER A 389 34.79 19.77 -0.76
N PHE A 390 34.34 18.53 -1.01
CA PHE A 390 32.95 18.12 -1.24
C PHE A 390 32.66 16.78 -0.53
N PRO A 391 32.53 16.78 0.80
CA PRO A 391 32.22 15.57 1.55
C PRO A 391 30.83 15.03 1.14
N PRO A 392 30.67 13.70 0.94
CA PRO A 392 29.37 13.11 0.67
C PRO A 392 28.46 13.34 1.87
N LEU A 393 27.25 13.82 1.63
CA LEU A 393 26.19 13.81 2.62
C LEU A 393 25.72 12.36 2.80
N ASN A 394 25.32 11.96 4.01
CA ASN A 394 24.82 10.60 4.34
C ASN A 394 23.73 10.03 3.41
N LYS A 395 23.15 10.83 2.51
CA LYS A 395 22.22 10.38 1.46
C LYS A 395 22.91 9.81 0.20
N SER A 396 24.23 9.93 0.05
CA SER A 396 24.97 9.44 -1.12
C SER A 396 25.92 8.27 -0.82
N LEU A 397 25.91 7.76 0.41
CA LEU A 397 26.49 6.48 0.82
C LEU A 397 25.33 5.47 0.92
#